data_AF-M3UYF8-F1
#
_entry.id   AF-M3UYF8-F1
#
_cell.length_a   1.000
_cell.length_b   1.000
_cell.length_c   1.000
_cell.angle_alpha   90.00
_cell.angle_beta   90.00
_cell.angle_gamma   90.00
#
_symmetry.space_group_name_H-M   'P 1'
#
loop_
_entity.id
_entity.type
_entity.pdbx_description
1 polymer ?
#
loop_
_entity_poly.entity_id
_entity_poly.type
_entity_poly.pdbx_seq_one_letter_code
_entity_poly.pdbx_strand_id
1 'polypeptide(L)' 'MLFVGDDWAEDHHDLVVIDDNQKVLARARVPEGPAGITAFTDVIARAALKTVTSDDDLDDDA' A
#
# COMPACT_ATOMS: atom_id res chain seq x y z
N MET A 1 -1.29 3.35 10.67
CA MET A 1 -0.03 2.70 10.22
C MET A 1 -0.24 2.01 8.87
N LEU A 2 0.80 1.72 8.08
CA LEU A 2 0.66 0.91 6.85
C LEU A 2 1.27 -0.48 7.05
N PHE A 3 0.55 -1.51 6.61
CA PHE A 3 1.06 -2.88 6.49
C PHE A 3 1.12 -3.28 5.01
N VAL A 4 2.18 -3.97 4.62
CA VAL A 4 2.41 -4.39 3.23
C VAL A 4 2.60 -5.89 3.21
N GLY A 5 1.68 -6.60 2.57
CA GLY A 5 1.88 -7.98 2.15
C GLY A 5 2.66 -8.02 0.84
N ASP A 6 3.64 -8.89 0.78
CA ASP A 6 4.53 -9.09 -0.37
C ASP A 6 4.52 -10.59 -0.71
N ASP A 7 3.90 -10.93 -1.84
CA ASP A 7 3.88 -12.28 -2.39
C ASP A 7 4.93 -12.39 -3.50
N TRP A 8 5.99 -13.15 -3.20
CA TRP A 8 7.22 -13.20 -3.98
C TRP A 8 7.13 -14.19 -5.14
N ALA A 9 7.48 -13.76 -6.35
CA ALA A 9 7.82 -14.62 -7.48
C ALA A 9 9.22 -14.30 -8.01
N GLU A 10 9.80 -15.17 -8.85
CA GLU A 10 11.18 -15.01 -9.32
C GLU A 10 11.40 -13.74 -10.15
N ASP A 11 10.39 -13.25 -10.85
CA ASP A 11 10.46 -12.10 -11.77
C ASP A 11 9.56 -10.92 -11.39
N HIS A 12 8.72 -11.08 -10.36
CA HIS A 12 7.80 -10.05 -9.89
C HIS A 12 7.36 -10.28 -8.44
N HIS A 13 6.75 -9.24 -7.87
CA HIS A 13 6.15 -9.26 -6.53
C HIS A 13 4.73 -8.73 -6.60
N ASP A 14 3.79 -9.46 -6.00
CA ASP A 14 2.41 -9.01 -5.83
C ASP A 14 2.23 -8.38 -4.44
N LEU A 15 1.87 -7.11 -4.44
CA LEU A 15 1.74 -6.29 -3.24
C LEU A 15 0.27 -6.11 -2.85
N VAL A 16 0.03 -6.14 -1.55
CA VAL A 16 -1.21 -5.63 -0.94
C VAL A 16 -0.85 -4.66 0.17
N VAL A 17 -1.33 -3.43 0.08
CA VAL A 17 -1.17 -2.43 1.15
C VAL A 17 -2.49 -2.28 1.90
N ILE A 18 -2.43 -2.39 3.23
CA ILE A 18 -3.56 -2.21 4.13
C ILE A 18 -3.26 -1.19 5.23
N ASP A 19 -4.31 -0.59 5.80
CA ASP A 19 -4.21 0.15 7.06
C ASP A 19 -4.29 -0.78 8.28
N ASP A 20 -4.29 -0.20 9.48
CA ASP A 20 -4.44 -0.91 10.76
C ASP A 20 -5.84 -1.49 10.98
N ASN A 21 -6.85 -0.99 10.27
CA ASN A 21 -8.21 -1.52 10.25
C ASN A 21 -8.39 -2.64 9.21
N GLN A 22 -7.29 -3.13 8.62
CA GLN A 22 -7.27 -4.16 7.57
C GLN A 22 -7.98 -3.75 6.27
N LYS A 23 -8.22 -2.45 6.04
CA LYS A 23 -8.78 -1.93 4.79
C LYS A 23 -7.71 -1.96 3.71
N VAL A 24 -8.07 -2.46 2.53
CA VAL A 24 -7.15 -2.48 1.38
C VAL A 24 -7.04 -1.09 0.75
N LEU A 25 -5.84 -0.54 0.74
CA LEU A 25 -5.51 0.77 0.18
C LEU A 25 -4.96 0.68 -1.24
N ALA A 26 -4.20 -0.38 -1.53
CA ALA A 26 -3.62 -0.62 -2.85
C ALA A 26 -3.34 -2.10 -3.10
N ARG A 27 -3.35 -2.47 -4.39
CA ARG A 27 -2.82 -3.73 -4.91
C ARG A 27 -1.98 -3.40 -6.14
N ALA A 28 -0.83 -4.03 -6.27
CA ALA A 28 0.05 -3.80 -7.41
C ALA A 28 0.93 -5.01 -7.66
N ARG A 29 1.30 -5.21 -8.93
CA ARG A 29 2.41 -6.10 -9.29
C ARG A 29 3.61 -5.24 -9.67
N VAL A 30 4.77 -5.52 -9.10
CA VAL A 30 6.02 -4.81 -9.41
C VAL A 30 7.07 -5.80 -9.94
N PRO A 31 7.91 -5.41 -10.92
CA PRO A 31 8.97 -6.29 -11.41
C PRO A 31 10.10 -6.40 -10.39
N GLU A 32 11.05 -7.31 -10.63
CA GLU A 32 12.30 -7.33 -9.87
C GLU A 32 13.22 -6.12 -10.12
N GLY A 33 14.20 -5.95 -9.23
CA GLY A 33 15.30 -5.01 -9.39
C GLY A 33 14.93 -3.53 -9.19
N PRO A 34 15.78 -2.59 -9.68
CA PRO A 34 15.62 -1.15 -9.37
C PRO A 34 14.30 -0.53 -9.86
N ALA A 35 13.76 -1.01 -10.99
CA ALA A 35 12.45 -0.61 -11.47
C ALA A 35 11.33 -1.05 -10.50
N GLY A 36 11.47 -2.26 -9.94
CA GLY A 36 10.62 -2.79 -8.88
C GLY A 36 10.60 -1.93 -7.63
N ILE A 37 11.77 -1.57 -7.12
CA ILE A 37 11.89 -0.70 -5.94
C ILE A 37 11.25 0.68 -6.16
N THR A 38 11.43 1.23 -7.36
CA THR A 38 10.80 2.51 -7.73
C THR A 38 9.27 2.39 -7.76
N ALA A 39 8.75 1.33 -8.37
CA ALA A 39 7.32 1.08 -8.42
C ALA A 39 6.74 0.78 -7.03
N PHE A 40 7.44 0.00 -6.21
CA PHE A 40 7.07 -0.29 -4.82
C PHE A 40 6.90 0.99 -4.02
N THR A 41 7.89 1.89 -4.05
CA THR A 41 7.82 3.16 -3.30
C THR A 41 6.70 4.07 -3.79
N ASP A 42 6.39 4.11 -5.09
CA ASP A 42 5.23 4.84 -5.63
C ASP A 42 3.90 4.27 -5.12
N VAL A 43 3.77 2.93 -5.06
CA VAL A 43 2.58 2.27 -4.49
C VAL A 43 2.39 2.64 -3.02
N ILE A 44 3.46 2.62 -2.22
CA ILE A 44 3.40 3.01 -0.80
C ILE A 44 3.04 4.49 -0.64
N ALA A 45 3.66 5.38 -1.43
CA ALA A 45 3.36 6.81 -1.38
C ALA A 45 1.88 7.11 -1.71
N ARG A 46 1.34 6.48 -2.75
CA ARG A 46 -0.08 6.62 -3.11
C ARG A 46 -1.01 6.05 -2.05
N ALA A 47 -0.65 4.92 -1.43
CA ALA A 47 -1.45 4.34 -0.35
C ALA A 47 -1.47 5.25 0.89
N ALA A 48 -0.33 5.85 1.26
CA ALA A 48 -0.26 6.80 2.36
C ALA A 48 -1.13 8.05 2.14
N LEU A 49 -1.25 8.52 0.89
CA LEU A 49 -2.15 9.65 0.59
C LEU A 49 -3.63 9.30 0.76
N LYS A 50 -4.01 8.02 0.59
CA LYS A 50 -5.40 7.57 0.79
C LYS A 50 -5.80 7.50 2.26
N THR A 51 -4.87 7.20 3.16
CA THR A 51 -5.17 7.17 4.60
C THR A 51 -5.42 8.57 5.16
N VAL A 52 -4.73 9.59 4.65
CA VAL A 52 -4.88 11.00 5.09
C VAL A 52 -6.19 11.63 4.59
N THR A 53 -6.87 11.03 3.61
CA THR A 53 -8.04 11.59 2.93
C THR A 53 -9.31 10.78 3.11
N SER A 54 -9.29 9.78 4.01
CA SER A 54 -10.47 8.97 4.32
C SER A 54 -11.38 9.72 5.30
N ASP A 55 -12.67 9.87 4.97
CA ASP A 55 -13.69 10.52 5.82
C ASP A 55 -13.87 9.88 7.22
N ASP A 56 -13.29 8.69 7.46
CA ASP A 56 -13.36 7.94 8.73
C ASP A 56 -12.66 8.65 9.92
N ASP A 57 -11.79 9.64 9.68
CA ASP A 57 -11.10 10.40 10.74
C ASP A 57 -11.94 11.54 11.34
N LEU A 58 -13.17 11.77 10.85
CA LEU A 58 -14.06 12.84 11.33
C LEU A 58 -15.04 12.41 12.43
N ASP A 59 -15.10 11.13 12.79
CA ASP A 59 -16.15 10.58 13.66
C ASP A 59 -15.71 10.26 15.11
N ASP A 60 -14.47 10.60 15.53
CA ASP A 60 -13.96 10.25 16.88
C ASP A 60 -14.20 11.34 17.97
N ASP A 61 -14.97 12.40 17.66
CA ASP A 61 -15.25 13.54 18.56
C ASP A 61 -16.76 13.71 18.92
N ALA A 62 -17.54 12.62 18.98
CA ALA A 62 -18.97 12.65 19.39
C ALA A 62 -19.28 11.90 20.69
#